data_AF-A0A380KPS9-F1
#
_entry.id   AF-A0A380KPS9-F1
#
_cell.length_a   1.000
_cell.length_b   1.000
_cell.length_c   1.000
_cell.angle_alpha   90.00
_cell.angle_beta   90.00
_cell.angle_gamma   90.00
#
_symmetry.space_group_name_H-M   'P 1'
#
loop_
_entity.id
_entity.type
_entity.pdbx_description
1 polymer ?
#
loop_
_entity_poly.entity_id
_entity_poly.type
_entity_poly.pdbx_seq_one_letter_code
_entity_poly.pdbx_strand_id
1 'polypeptide(L)' 'MANIVSWGIIAPVLDIVIYSEPANKVFVQGLVAGIANSVTVAIAGTILLIVYARTQVKSGSLSKD' A
#
# COMPACT_ATOMS: atom_id res chain seq x y z
N MET A 1 -0.79 -5.17 12.07
CA MET A 1 -1.30 -4.26 13.12
C MET A 1 -0.36 -3.10 13.43
N ALA A 2 0.94 -3.33 13.70
CA ALA A 2 1.89 -2.25 14.01
C ALA A 2 1.90 -1.07 13.01
N ASN A 3 1.86 -1.36 11.70
CA ASN A 3 1.79 -0.31 10.67
C ASN A 3 0.50 0.53 10.75
N ILE A 4 -0.66 -0.11 10.97
CA ILE A 4 -1.94 0.59 11.06
C ILE A 4 -1.95 1.53 12.27
N VAL A 5 -1.41 1.08 13.40
CA VAL A 5 -1.29 1.93 14.61
C VAL A 5 -0.29 3.06 14.37
N SER A 6 0.86 2.77 13.75
CA SER A 6 1.90 3.77 13.50
C SER A 6 1.41 4.89 12.58
N TRP A 7 0.81 4.54 11.43
CA TRP A 7 0.40 5.52 10.43
C TRP A 7 -0.99 6.09 10.69
N GLY A 8 -1.91 5.33 11.28
CA GLY A 8 -3.28 5.77 11.53
C GLY A 8 -3.47 6.53 12.84
N ILE A 9 -2.55 6.37 13.81
CA ILE A 9 -2.68 6.99 15.13
C ILE A 9 -1.41 7.76 15.50
N ILE A 10 -0.25 7.09 15.53
CA ILE A 10 0.96 7.72 16.07
C ILE A 10 1.39 8.92 15.19
N ALA A 11 1.43 8.76 13.88
CA ALA A 11 1.81 9.83 12.95
C ALA A 11 0.92 11.09 13.08
N PRO A 12 -0.42 11.02 12.91
CA PRO A 12 -1.27 12.22 13.03
C PRO A 12 -1.25 12.83 14.43
N VAL A 13 -1.06 12.03 15.49
CA VAL A 13 -0.91 12.57 16.85
C VAL A 13 0.39 13.35 17.00
N LEU A 14 1.50 12.85 16.45
CA LEU A 14 2.76 13.58 16.45
C LEU A 14 2.67 14.87 15.61
N ASP A 15 1.94 14.85 14.50
CA ASP A 15 1.71 16.05 13.68
C ASP A 15 0.95 17.14 14.45
N ILE A 16 -0.01 16.75 15.30
CA ILE A 16 -0.73 17.68 16.17
C ILE A 16 0.19 18.19 17.29
N VAL A 17 0.88 17.31 18.01
CA VAL A 17 1.62 17.67 19.23
C VAL A 17 2.90 18.45 18.93
N ILE A 18 3.64 18.06 17.88
CA ILE A 18 4.94 18.67 17.56
C ILE A 18 4.77 19.85 16.61
N TYR A 19 3.91 19.71 15.60
CA TYR A 19 3.76 20.71 14.54
C TYR A 19 2.51 21.59 14.70
N SER A 20 1.70 21.37 15.74
CA SER A 20 0.45 22.12 15.98
C SER A 20 -0.49 22.11 14.77
N GLU A 21 -0.46 21.03 13.99
CA GLU A 21 -1.26 20.95 12.78
C GLU A 21 -2.75 20.66 13.13
N PRO A 22 -3.73 21.25 12.42
CA PRO A 22 -5.14 21.04 12.75
C PRO A 22 -5.54 19.56 12.65
N ALA A 23 -6.18 19.03 13.70
CA ALA A 23 -6.52 17.61 13.78
C ALA A 23 -7.35 17.13 12.58
N ASN A 24 -8.40 17.88 12.20
CA ASN A 24 -9.24 17.53 11.04
C ASN A 24 -8.41 17.43 9.74
N LYS A 25 -7.39 18.27 9.58
CA LYS A 25 -6.52 18.26 8.40
C LYS A 25 -5.70 16.97 8.36
N VAL A 26 -4.96 16.65 9.42
CA VAL A 26 -4.03 15.49 9.42
C VAL A 26 -4.77 14.16 9.34
N PHE A 27 -5.95 14.02 9.95
CA PHE A 27 -6.74 12.80 9.85
C PHE A 27 -7.37 12.62 8.46
N VAL A 28 -7.86 13.70 7.85
CA VAL A 28 -8.34 13.65 6.46
C VAL A 28 -7.18 13.33 5.51
N GLN A 29 -6.01 13.94 5.70
CA GLN A 29 -4.82 13.62 4.91
C GLN A 29 -4.40 12.16 5.09
N GLY A 30 -4.37 11.64 6.32
CA GLY A 30 -4.05 10.24 6.58
C GLY A 30 -5.01 9.28 5.87
N LEU A 31 -6.32 9.57 5.89
CA LEU A 31 -7.31 8.76 5.18
C LEU A 31 -7.11 8.81 3.66
N VAL A 32 -7.02 10.01 3.09
CA VAL A 32 -6.85 10.21 1.64
C VAL A 32 -5.54 9.59 1.15
N ALA A 33 -4.43 9.84 1.87
CA ALA A 33 -3.13 9.26 1.56
C ALA A 33 -3.14 7.73 1.68
N GLY A 34 -3.78 7.18 2.72
CA GLY A 34 -3.90 5.74 2.91
C GLY A 34 -4.66 5.07 1.76
N ILE A 35 -5.79 5.65 1.33
CA ILE A 35 -6.55 5.15 0.18
C ILE A 35 -5.72 5.26 -1.10
N ALA A 36 -5.13 6.42 -1.38
CA ALA A 36 -4.35 6.65 -2.59
C ALA A 36 -3.16 5.67 -2.70
N ASN A 37 -2.43 5.45 -1.61
CA ASN A 37 -1.33 4.47 -1.56
C ASN A 37 -1.85 3.05 -1.76
N SER A 38 -2.94 2.67 -1.11
CA SER A 38 -3.52 1.34 -1.24
C SER A 38 -3.93 1.04 -2.68
N VAL A 39 -4.60 1.99 -3.35
CA VAL A 39 -4.99 1.87 -4.77
C VAL A 39 -3.76 1.75 -5.66
N THR A 40 -2.75 2.58 -5.42
CA THR A 40 -1.50 2.56 -6.19
C THR A 40 -0.82 1.19 -6.10
N VAL A 41 -0.66 0.67 -4.88
CA VAL A 41 -0.06 -0.64 -4.64
C VAL A 41 -0.91 -1.76 -5.22
N ALA A 42 -2.24 -1.68 -5.10
CA ALA A 42 -3.13 -2.68 -5.69
C ALA A 42 -2.97 -2.76 -7.21
N ILE A 43 -2.94 -1.63 -7.89
CA ILE A 43 -2.76 -1.56 -9.35
C ILE A 43 -1.37 -2.06 -9.74
N ALA A 44 -0.32 -1.47 -9.17
CA ALA A 44 1.07 -1.82 -9.50
C ALA A 44 1.37 -3.29 -9.18
N GLY A 45 0.96 -3.76 -8.00
CA GLY A 45 1.11 -5.14 -7.58
C GLY A 45 0.40 -6.11 -8.52
N THR A 46 -0.83 -5.80 -8.93
CA THR A 46 -1.58 -6.65 -9.88
C THR A 46 -0.89 -6.72 -11.24
N ILE A 47 -0.41 -5.59 -11.77
CA ILE A 47 0.35 -5.56 -13.03
C ILE A 47 1.60 -6.45 -12.93
N LEU A 48 2.36 -6.32 -11.84
CA LEU A 48 3.55 -7.13 -11.59
C LEU A 48 3.22 -8.62 -11.55
N LEU A 49 2.15 -9.00 -10.83
CA LEU A 49 1.70 -10.39 -10.77
C LEU A 49 1.30 -10.93 -12.14
N ILE A 50 0.60 -10.14 -12.96
CA ILE A 50 0.22 -10.53 -14.33
C ILE A 50 1.45 -10.76 -15.20
N VAL A 51 2.42 -9.84 -15.17
CA VAL A 51 3.65 -9.97 -15.97
C VAL A 51 4.45 -11.20 -15.52
N TYR A 52 4.60 -11.40 -14.22
CA TYR A 52 5.30 -12.56 -13.67
C TYR A 52 4.61 -13.89 -14.06
N ALA A 53 3.28 -13.96 -13.96
CA ALA A 53 2.54 -15.16 -14.32
C ALA A 53 2.69 -15.53 -15.82
N ARG A 54 2.97 -14.55 -16.70
CA ARG A 54 3.21 -14.79 -18.13
C ARG A 54 4.62 -15.31 -18.44
N THR A 55 5.61 -14.98 -17.62
CA THR A 55 7.00 -15.43 -17.81
C THR A 55 7.27 -16.76 -17.11
N GLN A 56 6.40 -17.19 -16.20
CA GLN A 56 6.50 -18.49 -15.54
C GLN A 56 6.28 -19.63 -16.56
N VAL A 57 7.26 -20.55 -16.65
CA VAL A 57 7.14 -21.76 -17.46
C VAL A 57 5.98 -22.61 -16.92
N LYS A 58 5.04 -22.97 -17.78
CA LYS A 58 3.87 -23.77 -17.37
C LYS A 58 4.33 -25.18 -16.99
N SER A 59 3.94 -25.63 -15.79
CA SER A 59 4.16 -27.00 -15.36
C SER A 59 3.57 -27.97 -16.40
N GLY A 60 4.38 -28.91 -16.89
CA GLY A 60 4.00 -29.86 -17.95
C GLY A 60 4.31 -29.42 -19.38
N SER A 61 4.94 -28.26 -19.61
CA SER A 61 5.35 -27.84 -20.96
C SER A 61 6.54 -28.63 -21.53
N LEU A 62 7.14 -29.53 -20.75
CA LEU A 62 8.27 -30.35 -21.18
C LEU A 62 7.73 -31.63 -21.83
N SER A 63 7.45 -31.56 -23.13
CA SER A 63 7.25 -32.75 -23.94
C SER A 63 8.60 -33.41 -24.18
N LYS A 64 8.71 -34.68 -23.81
CA LYS A 64 9.90 -35.50 -24.05
C LYS A 64 9.77 -36.11 -25.44
N ASP A 65 10.58 -35.63 -26.38
CA ASP A 65 10.96 -36.40 -27.57
C ASP A 65 11.73 -37.67 -27.19
#